data_AF-A0A4W6CJ86-F1
#
_entry.id   AF-A0A4W6CJ86-F1
#
_cell.length_a   1.000
_cell.length_b   1.000
_cell.length_c   1.000
_cell.angle_alpha   90.00
_cell.angle_beta   90.00
_cell.angle_gamma   90.00
#
_symmetry.space_group_name_H-M   'P 1'
#
loop_
_entity.id
_entity.type
_entity.pdbx_description
1 polymer ?
#
loop_
_entity_poly.entity_id
_entity_poly.type
_entity_poly.pdbx_seq_one_letter_code
_entity_poly.pdbx_strand_id
1 'polypeptide(L)'
;MEIDKASQPEKPAKPLGLGQWSTAQFNSCEQQQKFLRLMGGFKKGFQPATGSSTGGANMAMGKEAQQQLQQGLLGEFERAHSRRMDFTNRGAGLGFTAPSNKKFFIDINASRSVRFDD
;
A
#
# COMPACT_ATOMS: atom_id res chain seq x y z
N MET A 1 33.58 1.51 33.33
CA MET A 1 33.55 2.26 32.05
C MET A 1 34.34 1.49 30.97
N GLU A 2 34.07 0.20 30.75
CA GLU A 2 34.83 -0.61 29.75
C GLU A 2 33.95 -1.26 28.66
N ILE A 3 32.63 -1.14 28.74
CA ILE A 3 31.71 -1.69 27.74
C ILE A 3 31.60 -0.84 26.45
N ASP A 4 32.06 0.41 26.48
CA ASP A 4 31.94 1.31 25.33
C ASP A 4 33.03 1.11 24.26
N LYS A 5 34.14 0.45 24.61
CA LYS A 5 35.31 0.38 23.71
C LYS A 5 35.22 -0.72 22.65
N ALA A 6 34.37 -1.73 22.86
CA ALA A 6 34.05 -2.76 21.86
C ALA A 6 32.91 -2.34 20.90
N SER A 7 32.30 -1.17 21.10
CA SER A 7 31.09 -0.72 20.40
C SER A 7 31.37 0.12 19.14
N GLN A 8 32.64 0.43 18.86
CA GLN A 8 33.01 1.22 17.67
C GLN A 8 33.15 0.30 16.44
N PRO A 9 32.38 0.53 15.37
CA PRO A 9 32.52 -0.26 14.16
C PRO A 9 33.77 0.16 13.37
N GLU A 10 34.75 -0.74 13.28
CA GLU A 10 35.82 -0.74 12.29
C GLU A 10 35.22 -0.84 10.88
N LYS A 11 35.11 0.31 10.20
CA LYS A 11 34.66 0.52 8.80
C LYS A 11 33.26 -0.03 8.46
N PRO A 12 32.44 0.69 7.67
CA PRO A 12 31.10 0.23 7.32
C PRO A 12 31.20 -0.93 6.32
N ALA A 13 31.31 -2.15 6.84
CA ALA A 13 30.96 -3.34 6.07
C ALA A 13 29.52 -3.13 5.62
N LYS A 14 29.33 -3.02 4.30
CA LYS A 14 28.00 -2.96 3.69
C LYS A 14 27.13 -4.01 4.38
N PRO A 15 25.91 -3.67 4.84
CA PRO A 15 25.04 -4.59 5.56
C PRO A 15 24.50 -5.66 4.59
N LEU A 16 25.37 -6.57 4.15
CA LEU A 16 25.04 -7.76 3.39
C LEU A 16 24.37 -8.73 4.35
N GLY A 17 23.05 -8.85 4.26
CA GLY A 17 22.32 -9.96 4.88
C GLY A 17 21.06 -9.62 5.66
N LEU A 18 20.70 -8.34 5.81
CA LEU A 18 19.56 -7.92 6.62
C LEU A 18 18.21 -7.99 5.88
N GLY A 19 18.17 -8.64 4.71
CA GLY A 19 16.97 -8.75 3.88
C GLY A 19 16.39 -7.38 3.54
N GLN A 20 15.07 -7.25 3.64
CA GLN A 20 14.31 -6.02 3.36
C GLN A 20 14.79 -4.79 4.16
N TRP A 21 15.38 -5.01 5.34
CA TRP A 21 15.87 -3.93 6.19
C TRP A 21 17.17 -3.29 5.70
N SER A 22 17.91 -3.99 4.84
CA SER A 22 19.13 -3.45 4.24
C SER A 22 18.85 -2.29 3.28
N THR A 23 17.64 -2.22 2.71
CA THR A 23 17.25 -1.16 1.76
C THR A 23 16.48 -0.03 2.43
N ALA A 24 16.25 -0.08 3.75
CA ALA A 24 15.54 0.96 4.48
C ALA A 24 16.34 2.27 4.48
N GLN A 25 15.69 3.37 4.11
CA GLN A 25 16.31 4.69 4.02
C GLN A 25 16.17 5.44 5.35
N PHE A 26 17.29 5.89 5.92
CA PHE A 26 17.33 6.66 7.16
C PHE A 26 17.96 8.03 6.95
N ASN A 27 17.64 8.99 7.84
CA ASN A 27 18.18 10.34 7.75
C ASN A 27 19.63 10.44 8.25
N SER A 28 20.10 9.46 9.03
CA SER A 28 21.48 9.40 9.51
C SER A 28 22.01 7.97 9.56
N CYS A 29 23.32 7.83 9.36
CA CYS A 29 24.02 6.54 9.48
C CYS A 29 23.89 5.96 10.90
N GLU A 30 23.92 6.81 11.92
CA GLU A 30 23.74 6.39 13.32
C GLU A 30 22.34 5.77 13.54
N GLN A 31 21.28 6.39 12.99
CA GLN A 31 19.92 5.86 13.09
C GLN A 31 19.82 4.51 12.38
N GLN A 32 20.43 4.38 11.20
CA GLN A 32 20.48 3.12 10.48
C GLN A 32 21.18 2.03 11.30
N GLN A 33 22.34 2.32 11.88
CA GLN A 33 23.07 1.36 12.70
C GLN A 33 22.29 0.95 13.96
N LYS A 34 21.67 1.91 14.66
CA LYS A 34 20.80 1.63 15.81
C LYS A 34 19.61 0.75 15.42
N PHE A 35 18.97 1.08 14.30
CA PHE A 35 17.86 0.29 13.76
C PHE A 35 18.30 -1.14 13.44
N LEU A 36 19.39 -1.32 12.70
CA LEU A 36 19.91 -2.64 12.35
C LEU A 36 20.32 -3.44 13.59
N ARG A 37 20.82 -2.77 14.64
CA ARG A 37 21.09 -3.40 15.95
C ARG A 37 19.83 -3.86 16.64
N LEU A 38 18.78 -3.03 16.65
CA LEU A 38 17.46 -3.38 17.22
C LEU A 38 16.82 -4.55 16.49
N MET A 39 16.95 -4.61 15.16
CA MET A 39 16.46 -5.71 14.33
C MET A 39 17.29 -6.99 14.44
N GLY A 40 18.26 -7.04 15.38
CA GLY A 40 19.08 -8.21 15.61
C GLY A 40 20.08 -8.48 14.48
N GLY A 41 20.50 -7.45 13.76
CA GLY A 41 21.41 -7.54 12.63
C GLY A 41 22.88 -7.74 13.00
N PHE A 42 23.26 -7.45 14.24
CA PHE A 42 24.63 -7.64 14.76
C PHE A 42 24.74 -8.81 15.75
N LYS A 43 23.74 -9.71 15.81
CA LYS A 43 23.82 -10.88 16.71
C LYS A 43 24.91 -11.86 16.23
N LYS A 44 25.72 -12.38 17.15
CA LYS A 44 26.71 -13.44 16.84
C LYS A 44 25.94 -14.70 16.43
N GLY A 45 26.09 -15.12 15.17
CA GLY A 45 25.29 -16.20 14.56
C GLY A 45 24.12 -15.70 13.69
N PHE A 46 24.07 -14.41 13.34
CA PHE A 46 23.16 -13.91 12.32
C PHE A 46 23.43 -14.62 10.99
N GLN A 47 22.52 -15.53 10.60
CA GLN A 47 22.48 -16.07 9.25
C GLN A 47 21.78 -15.02 8.37
N PRO A 48 22.45 -14.49 7.34
CA PRO A 48 21.81 -13.69 6.31
C PRO A 48 20.58 -14.43 5.81
N ALA A 49 19.43 -13.76 5.71
CA ALA A 49 18.31 -14.34 5.00
C ALA A 49 18.77 -14.60 3.56
N THR A 50 18.94 -15.88 3.20
CA THR A 50 19.45 -16.34 1.90
C THR A 50 18.49 -16.04 0.74
N GLY A 51 17.34 -15.44 1.03
CA GLY A 51 16.43 -14.87 0.04
C GLY A 51 16.84 -13.45 -0.37
N SER A 52 18.05 -13.26 -0.89
CA SER A 52 18.26 -12.15 -1.82
C SER A 52 17.54 -12.56 -3.11
N SER A 53 16.22 -12.36 -3.13
CA SER A 53 15.46 -12.38 -4.37
C SER A 53 16.16 -11.41 -5.30
N THR A 54 16.79 -11.94 -6.34
CA THR A 54 17.65 -11.24 -7.31
C THR A 54 16.87 -10.22 -8.14
N GLY A 55 15.61 -9.94 -7.78
CA GLY A 55 14.79 -8.87 -8.30
C GLY A 55 13.89 -8.31 -7.21
N GLY A 56 14.27 -7.16 -6.64
CA GLY A 56 13.44 -6.05 -6.13
C GLY A 56 12.17 -6.25 -5.28
N ALA A 57 11.69 -7.47 -5.04
CA ALA A 57 10.34 -7.72 -4.53
C ALA A 57 10.17 -7.41 -3.04
N ASN A 58 11.26 -7.42 -2.28
CA ASN A 58 11.25 -7.20 -0.83
C ASN A 58 12.20 -6.06 -0.45
N MET A 59 11.93 -4.85 -0.97
CA MET A 59 12.65 -3.65 -0.56
C MET A 59 11.77 -2.79 0.36
N ALA A 60 12.34 -2.32 1.47
CA ALA A 60 11.72 -1.25 2.24
C ALA A 60 11.57 0.00 1.36
N MET A 61 10.37 0.59 1.37
CA MET A 61 10.04 1.75 0.54
C MET A 61 10.84 2.97 1.00
N GLY A 62 11.45 3.68 0.04
CA GLY A 62 12.17 4.94 0.31
C GLY A 62 11.24 6.12 0.57
N LYS A 63 11.80 7.24 1.05
CA LYS A 63 11.03 8.42 1.46
C LYS A 63 10.23 9.04 0.30
N GLU A 64 10.81 9.11 -0.89
CA GLU A 64 10.16 9.68 -2.08
C GLU A 64 9.02 8.80 -2.57
N ALA A 65 9.25 7.49 -2.69
CA ALA A 65 8.22 6.53 -3.08
C ALA A 65 7.06 6.51 -2.06
N GLN A 66 7.37 6.63 -0.76
CA GLN A 66 6.36 6.77 0.29
C GLN A 66 5.51 8.03 0.07
N GLN A 67 6.13 9.17 -0.22
CA GLN A 67 5.40 10.42 -0.45
C GLN A 67 4.50 10.35 -1.68
N GLN A 68 4.98 9.76 -2.77
CA GLN A 68 4.18 9.55 -3.98
C GLN A 68 2.99 8.64 -3.70
N LEU A 69 3.20 7.53 -3.00
CA LEU A 69 2.11 6.63 -2.59
C LEU A 69 1.08 7.36 -1.73
N GLN A 70 1.52 8.15 -0.75
CA GLN A 70 0.64 8.91 0.13
C GLN A 70 -0.19 9.93 -0.66
N GLN A 71 0.39 10.63 -1.62
CA GLN A 71 -0.33 11.56 -2.51
C GLN A 71 -1.39 10.83 -3.35
N GLY A 72 -1.03 9.66 -3.91
CA GLY A 72 -1.98 8.84 -4.66
C GLY A 72 -3.16 8.36 -3.81
N LEU A 73 -2.88 7.89 -2.58
CA LEU A 73 -3.92 7.46 -1.64
C LEU A 73 -4.87 8.60 -1.25
N LEU A 74 -4.34 9.81 -1.04
CA LEU A 74 -5.16 10.99 -0.76
C LEU A 74 -6.10 11.30 -1.94
N GLY A 75 -5.57 11.28 -3.17
CA GLY A 75 -6.37 11.53 -4.37
C GLY A 75 -7.47 10.48 -4.59
N GLU A 76 -7.18 9.20 -4.34
CA GLU A 76 -8.18 8.13 -4.44
C GLU A 76 -9.23 8.22 -3.33
N PHE A 77 -8.85 8.64 -2.13
CA PHE A 77 -9.79 8.94 -1.05
C PHE A 77 -10.77 10.06 -1.46
N GLU A 78 -10.26 11.18 -1.96
CA GLU A 78 -11.10 12.30 -2.43
C GLU A 78 -11.99 11.90 -3.62
N ARG A 79 -11.47 11.08 -4.54
CA ARG A 79 -12.24 10.54 -5.66
C ARG A 79 -13.38 9.63 -5.18
N ALA A 80 -13.11 8.74 -4.23
CA ALA A 80 -14.13 7.87 -3.65
C ALA A 80 -15.16 8.69 -2.85
N HIS A 81 -14.71 9.70 -2.11
CA HIS A 81 -15.57 10.59 -1.33
C HIS A 81 -16.52 11.40 -2.23
N SER A 82 -16.01 12.03 -3.29
CA SER A 82 -16.82 12.78 -4.25
C SER A 82 -17.84 11.91 -4.98
N ARG A 83 -17.48 10.66 -5.33
CA ARG A 83 -18.43 9.67 -5.89
C ARG A 83 -19.56 9.31 -4.93
N ARG A 84 -19.30 9.22 -3.62
CA ARG A 84 -20.36 8.99 -2.62
C ARG A 84 -21.34 10.17 -2.53
N MET A 85 -20.88 11.38 -2.84
CA MET A 85 -21.70 12.59 -2.85
C MET A 85 -22.41 12.83 -4.20
N ASP A 86 -22.02 12.14 -5.27
CA ASP A 86 -22.75 12.11 -6.53
C ASP A 86 -23.99 11.21 -6.42
N PHE A 87 -25.06 11.77 -5.85
CA PHE A 87 -26.34 11.09 -5.68
C PHE A 87 -27.04 10.73 -7.00
N THR A 88 -26.56 11.23 -8.15
CA THR A 88 -27.18 10.96 -9.46
C THR A 88 -26.97 9.51 -9.92
N ASN A 89 -25.90 8.87 -9.45
CA ASN A 89 -25.53 7.48 -9.76
C ASN A 89 -25.74 6.54 -8.56
N ARG A 90 -26.61 6.90 -7.60
CA ARG A 90 -26.85 6.09 -6.39
C ARG A 90 -27.40 4.71 -6.78
N GLY A 91 -26.59 3.66 -6.59
CA GLY A 91 -26.93 2.28 -6.96
C GLY A 91 -26.41 1.82 -8.33
N ALA A 92 -25.79 2.70 -9.12
CA ALA A 92 -25.00 2.32 -10.28
C ALA A 92 -23.70 1.65 -9.82
N GLY A 93 -23.36 0.49 -10.39
CA GLY A 93 -22.11 -0.21 -10.09
C GLY A 93 -20.88 0.65 -10.43
N LEU A 94 -19.74 0.32 -9.81
CA LEU A 94 -18.46 1.00 -10.11
C LEU A 94 -18.16 0.90 -11.62
N GLY A 95 -18.02 2.04 -12.30
CA GLY A 95 -17.74 2.09 -13.75
C GLY A 95 -18.98 2.05 -14.64
N PHE A 96 -20.18 2.05 -14.07
CA PHE A 96 -21.44 2.17 -14.82
C PHE A 96 -21.96 3.60 -14.79
N THR A 97 -22.13 4.21 -15.96
CA THR A 97 -22.83 5.48 -16.12
C THR A 97 -24.13 5.20 -16.88
N ALA A 98 -25.27 5.50 -16.25
CA ALA A 98 -26.55 5.31 -16.94
C ALA A 98 -26.64 6.31 -18.12
N PRO A 99 -27.04 5.86 -19.33
CA PRO A 99 -27.25 6.77 -20.44
C PRO A 99 -28.33 7.80 -20.10
N SER A 100 -28.08 9.08 -20.45
CA SER A 100 -28.92 10.22 -20.09
C SER A 100 -30.34 10.17 -20.69
N ASN A 101 -30.56 9.33 -21.69
CA ASN A 101 -31.82 9.18 -22.42
C ASN A 101 -32.41 7.78 -22.24
N LYS A 102 -33.00 7.48 -21.08
CA LYS A 102 -33.85 6.28 -20.94
C LYS A 102 -35.02 6.38 -21.93
N LYS A 103 -34.95 5.61 -23.02
CA LYS A 103 -35.95 5.58 -24.11
C LYS A 103 -37.26 4.89 -23.74
N PHE A 104 -37.30 4.13 -22.64
CA PHE A 104 -38.51 3.43 -22.20
C PHE A 104 -38.62 3.44 -20.67
N PHE A 105 -39.85 3.55 -20.18
CA PHE A 105 -40.23 3.36 -18.79
C PHE A 105 -41.25 2.22 -18.71
N ILE A 106 -41.18 1.42 -17.64
CA ILE A 106 -42.19 0.42 -17.33
C ILE A 106 -43.12 1.08 -16.32
N ASP A 107 -44.36 1.30 -16.71
CA ASP A 107 -45.40 1.71 -15.76
C ASP A 107 -45.80 0.50 -14.92
N ILE A 108 -45.44 0.54 -13.64
CA ILE A 108 -45.74 -0.52 -12.67
C ILE A 108 -47.24 -0.72 -12.44
N ASN A 109 -48.05 0.29 -12.78
CA ASN A 109 -49.50 0.23 -12.63
C ASN A 109 -50.22 -0.24 -13.91
N ALA A 110 -49.50 -0.31 -15.04
CA ALA A 110 -50.07 -0.77 -16.29
C ALA A 110 -50.18 -2.30 -16.30
N SER A 111 -51.40 -2.81 -16.14
CA SER A 111 -51.71 -4.24 -16.32
C SER A 111 -52.55 -4.42 -17.59
N ARG A 112 -52.05 -5.24 -18.52
CA ARG A 112 -52.79 -5.68 -19.73
C ARG A 112 -53.05 -7.18 -19.71
N SER A 113 -53.36 -7.72 -18.54
CA SER A 113 -53.75 -9.14 -18.41
C SER A 113 -55.20 -9.31 -18.86
N VAL A 114 -55.44 -10.34 -19.68
CA VAL A 114 -56.79 -10.78 -20.06
C VAL A 114 -57.11 -11.99 -19.19
N ARG A 115 -58.26 -11.98 -18.52
CA ARG A 115 -58.76 -13.15 -17.79
C ARG A 115 -59.47 -14.05 -18.80
N PHE A 116 -59.17 -15.34 -18.75
CA PHE A 116 -59.93 -16.36 -19.46
C PHE A 116 -61.04 -16.85 -18.52
N ASP A 117 -62.28 -16.84 -18.99
CA ASP A 117 -63.38 -17.52 -18.31
C ASP A 117 -63.45 -18.97 -18.84
N ASP A 118 -63.66 -19.93 -17.93
CA ASP A 118 -63.82 -21.37 -18.23
C ASP A 118 -65.18 -21.68 -18.89
#